data_AF-A0A1Y1LJP0-F1
#
_entry.id   AF-A0A1Y1LJP0-F1
#
_cell.length_a   1.000
_cell.length_b   1.000
_cell.length_c   1.000
_cell.angle_alpha   90.00
_cell.angle_beta   90.00
_cell.angle_gamma   90.00
#
_symmetry.space_group_name_H-M   'P 1'
#
loop_
_entity.id
_entity.type
_entity.pdbx_description
1 polymer ?
#
loop_
_entity_poly.entity_id
_entity_poly.type
_entity_poly.pdbx_seq_one_letter_code
_entity_poly.pdbx_strand_id
1 'polypeptide(L)'
;MESPRKRNCKNTQTIIDSVQNPEEEEELETIENVPPAVIVHNPQAIFIEPFYGGSHKQLIDTLVKYIPNSHVITLSAKKWHWRARCGSLMIQSLIPPISTESVLFCSSVLSLCELLGMRPDLQKLKKIVYFHENQLVYPIREIKQRDIQFAYNQMTTW
;
A
#
# COMPACT_ATOMS: atom_id res chain seq x y z
N MET A 1 -24.64 5.15 32.99
CA MET A 1 -23.86 5.77 31.89
C MET A 1 -22.76 4.79 31.52
N GLU A 2 -23.02 3.94 30.51
CA GLU A 2 -22.05 2.94 30.05
C GLU A 2 -21.00 3.58 29.14
N SER A 3 -19.73 3.23 29.37
CA SER A 3 -18.57 3.67 28.61
C SER A 3 -18.46 2.92 27.27
N PRO A 4 -18.08 3.55 26.14
CA PRO A 4 -17.99 2.86 24.86
C PRO A 4 -16.79 1.91 24.83
N ARG A 5 -17.04 0.61 24.55
CA ARG A 5 -16.00 -0.40 24.30
C ARG A 5 -15.11 0.02 23.12
N LYS A 6 -13.81 0.17 23.39
CA LYS A 6 -12.77 0.31 22.35
C LYS A 6 -12.75 -0.97 21.50
N ARG A 7 -13.15 -0.88 20.23
CA ARG A 7 -12.98 -1.99 19.27
C ARG A 7 -11.52 -2.05 18.83
N ASN A 8 -10.91 -3.20 19.08
CA ASN A 8 -9.53 -3.51 18.74
C ASN A 8 -9.47 -3.91 17.26
N CYS A 9 -8.99 -3.02 16.38
CA CYS A 9 -8.73 -3.37 14.99
C CYS A 9 -7.26 -3.81 14.91
N LYS A 10 -7.02 -5.11 15.03
CA LYS A 10 -5.71 -5.74 14.82
C LYS A 10 -5.73 -6.40 13.45
N ASN A 11 -4.90 -5.90 12.54
CA ASN A 11 -4.19 -6.64 11.48
C ASN A 11 -3.57 -5.62 10.51
N THR A 12 -2.46 -5.03 10.91
CA THR A 12 -1.61 -4.19 10.07
C THR A 12 -0.32 -4.97 9.82
N GLN A 13 -0.06 -5.37 8.58
CA GLN A 13 1.22 -5.99 8.22
C GLN A 13 2.16 -4.90 7.70
N THR A 14 3.28 -4.69 8.38
CA THR A 14 4.36 -3.77 7.99
C THR A 14 5.68 -4.53 8.07
N ILE A 15 6.46 -4.57 6.98
CA ILE A 15 7.80 -5.18 6.96
C ILE A 15 8.84 -4.08 6.70
N ILE A 16 9.96 -4.16 7.44
CA ILE A 16 11.06 -3.19 7.49
C ILE A 16 12.15 -3.64 6.49
N ASP A 17 12.62 -2.75 5.61
CA ASP A 17 13.73 -3.05 4.69
C ASP A 17 15.09 -2.83 5.39
N SER A 18 15.88 -3.90 5.55
CA SER A 18 17.29 -3.87 5.98
C SER A 18 18.21 -3.96 4.75
N VAL A 19 18.86 -2.85 4.39
CA VAL A 19 20.06 -2.84 3.53
C VAL A 19 21.18 -2.13 4.29
N GLN A 20 21.89 -2.98 5.04
CA GLN A 20 23.28 -2.98 5.51
C GLN A 20 24.07 -1.67 5.62
N ASN A 21 24.34 -1.28 6.86
CA ASN A 21 25.58 -0.66 7.32
C ASN A 21 26.41 -1.78 7.99
N PRO A 22 27.76 -1.88 7.85
CA PRO A 22 28.49 -3.13 8.14
C PRO A 22 28.85 -3.41 9.60
N GLU A 23 28.34 -2.69 10.60
CA GLU A 23 28.74 -2.86 11.99
C GLU A 23 27.52 -2.85 12.91
N GLU A 24 26.89 -4.02 13.09
CA GLU A 24 26.08 -4.41 14.26
C GLU A 24 25.59 -5.85 14.00
N GLU A 25 26.30 -6.84 14.57
CA GLU A 25 25.83 -8.23 14.68
C GLU A 25 24.68 -8.25 15.69
N GLU A 26 23.43 -8.26 15.21
CA GLU A 26 22.27 -8.60 16.02
C GLU A 26 21.46 -9.70 15.31
N GLU A 27 21.03 -10.68 16.10
CA GLU A 27 20.71 -12.06 15.71
C GLU A 27 19.77 -12.21 14.49
N LEU A 28 20.19 -13.08 13.58
CA LEU A 28 19.41 -13.56 12.43
C LEU A 28 18.24 -14.42 12.92
N GLU A 29 17.07 -13.82 13.18
CA GLU A 29 15.83 -14.58 13.24
C GLU A 29 15.48 -15.08 11.83
N THR A 30 15.45 -16.40 11.68
CA THR A 30 15.18 -17.14 10.45
C THR A 30 13.83 -16.78 9.84
N ILE A 31 13.80 -16.74 8.50
CA ILE A 31 12.63 -16.48 7.64
C ILE A 31 11.68 -17.70 7.65
N GLU A 32 11.25 -18.16 8.84
CA GLU A 32 10.31 -19.27 9.01
C GLU A 32 8.94 -18.83 9.56
N ASN A 33 8.74 -17.54 9.84
CA ASN A 33 7.45 -17.03 10.32
C ASN A 33 6.78 -16.08 9.31
N VAL A 34 6.66 -16.50 8.05
CA VAL A 34 5.58 -15.97 7.21
C VAL A 34 4.30 -16.65 7.72
N PRO A 35 3.37 -15.93 8.38
CA PRO A 35 2.15 -16.55 8.86
C PRO A 35 1.44 -17.23 7.68
N PRO A 36 0.86 -18.43 7.85
CA PRO A 36 0.09 -19.08 6.80
C PRO A 36 -0.93 -18.08 6.27
N ALA A 37 -1.09 -18.03 4.95
CA ALA A 37 -1.94 -17.06 4.25
C ALA A 37 -3.25 -16.87 5.02
N VAL A 38 -3.34 -15.74 5.76
CA VAL A 38 -4.50 -15.44 6.59
C VAL A 38 -5.64 -15.22 5.61
N ILE A 39 -6.58 -16.18 5.55
CA ILE A 39 -7.80 -16.02 4.78
C ILE A 39 -8.59 -14.91 5.46
N VAL A 40 -8.52 -13.71 4.90
CA VAL A 40 -9.32 -12.58 5.35
C VAL A 40 -10.76 -12.88 4.93
N HIS A 41 -11.63 -13.12 5.91
CA HIS A 41 -13.05 -13.29 5.63
C HIS A 41 -13.65 -11.97 5.12
N ASN A 42 -13.80 -11.91 3.80
CA ASN A 42 -14.62 -10.97 3.03
C ASN A 42 -14.50 -9.48 3.43
N PRO A 43 -13.35 -8.82 3.18
CA PRO A 43 -13.19 -7.42 3.51
C PRO A 43 -14.13 -6.55 2.66
N GLN A 44 -14.74 -5.54 3.27
CA GLN A 44 -15.53 -4.55 2.51
C GLN A 44 -14.60 -3.67 1.65
N ALA A 45 -13.40 -3.38 2.18
CA ALA A 45 -12.40 -2.58 1.49
C ALA A 45 -10.98 -3.12 1.74
N ILE A 46 -10.12 -3.06 0.72
CA ILE A 46 -8.68 -3.30 0.83
C ILE A 46 -7.96 -2.00 0.51
N PHE A 47 -7.11 -1.56 1.41
CA PHE A 47 -6.24 -0.40 1.26
C PHE A 47 -4.83 -0.88 0.91
N ILE A 48 -4.31 -0.44 -0.22
CA ILE A 48 -2.97 -0.77 -0.70
C ILE A 48 -2.17 0.53 -0.79
N GLU A 49 -1.18 0.70 0.08
CA GLU A 49 -0.37 1.92 0.15
C GLU A 49 1.13 1.60 0.17
N PRO A 50 1.83 1.69 -0.98
CA PRO A 50 3.26 1.41 -1.04
C PRO A 50 4.12 2.52 -0.40
N PHE A 51 3.55 3.64 0.02
CA PHE A 51 4.27 4.70 0.73
C PHE A 51 3.49 5.12 1.98
N TYR A 52 3.55 4.28 3.02
CA TYR A 52 2.76 4.49 4.23
C TYR A 52 3.51 5.33 5.27
N GLY A 53 3.33 6.65 5.17
CA GLY A 53 3.89 7.64 6.09
C GLY A 53 3.30 9.02 5.86
N GLY A 54 3.63 9.99 6.72
CA GLY A 54 3.13 11.36 6.62
C GLY A 54 1.61 11.43 6.43
N SER A 55 1.17 12.23 5.47
CA SER A 55 -0.24 12.43 5.12
C SER A 55 -0.90 11.22 4.45
N HIS A 56 -0.16 10.32 3.78
CA HIS A 56 -0.71 9.06 3.29
C HIS A 56 -1.21 8.19 4.45
N LYS A 57 -0.36 8.02 5.48
CA LYS A 57 -0.72 7.27 6.69
C LYS A 57 -1.93 7.89 7.39
N GLN A 58 -1.95 9.21 7.54
CA GLN A 58 -3.07 9.92 8.19
C GLN A 58 -4.39 9.69 7.46
N LEU A 59 -4.39 9.72 6.11
CA LEU A 59 -5.58 9.47 5.31
C LEU A 59 -6.08 8.03 5.50
N ILE A 60 -5.21 7.04 5.33
CA ILE A 60 -5.56 5.62 5.45
C ILE A 60 -6.09 5.31 6.85
N ASP A 61 -5.40 5.76 7.90
CA ASP A 61 -5.81 5.57 9.30
C ASP A 61 -7.19 6.18 9.58
N THR A 62 -7.48 7.32 8.96
CA THR A 62 -8.78 7.99 9.09
C THR A 62 -9.86 7.21 8.37
N LEU A 63 -9.64 6.78 7.13
CA LEU A 63 -10.63 6.02 6.36
C LEU A 63 -10.96 4.67 7.03
N VAL A 64 -9.94 3.95 7.48
CA VAL A 64 -10.07 2.66 8.18
C VAL A 64 -10.87 2.78 9.49
N LYS A 65 -10.81 3.94 10.18
CA LYS A 65 -11.65 4.18 11.35
C LYS A 65 -13.15 4.18 11.05
N TYR A 66 -13.54 4.60 9.86
CA TYR A 66 -14.95 4.75 9.46
C TYR A 66 -15.45 3.65 8.53
N ILE A 67 -14.55 2.87 7.94
CA ILE A 67 -14.88 1.78 7.01
C ILE A 67 -14.70 0.45 7.75
N PRO A 68 -15.79 -0.22 8.17
CA PRO A 68 -15.69 -1.51 8.85
C PRO A 68 -15.12 -2.58 7.90
N ASN A 69 -14.54 -3.63 8.47
CA ASN A 69 -13.98 -4.76 7.73
C ASN A 69 -12.98 -4.36 6.62
N SER A 70 -12.15 -3.35 6.92
CA SER A 70 -11.05 -2.93 6.04
C SER A 70 -9.80 -3.79 6.27
N HIS A 71 -9.10 -4.11 5.19
CA HIS A 71 -7.76 -4.72 5.25
C HIS A 71 -6.72 -3.73 4.72
N VAL A 72 -5.57 -3.61 5.38
CA VAL A 72 -4.57 -2.57 5.07
C VAL A 72 -3.23 -3.23 4.80
N ILE A 73 -2.72 -3.04 3.59
CA ILE A 73 -1.45 -3.61 3.11
C ILE A 73 -0.55 -2.44 2.73
N THR A 74 0.63 -2.39 3.35
CA THR A 74 1.48 -1.21 3.29
C THR A 74 2.95 -1.54 3.14
N LEU A 75 3.71 -0.60 2.58
CA LEU A 75 5.17 -0.58 2.66
C LEU A 75 5.64 0.68 3.38
N SER A 76 6.84 0.65 3.96
CA SER A 76 7.38 1.81 4.68
C SER A 76 7.54 3.03 3.76
N ALA A 77 7.34 4.23 4.31
CA ALA A 77 7.56 5.51 3.65
C ALA A 77 9.04 5.89 3.49
N LYS A 78 9.89 4.92 3.16
CA LYS A 78 11.28 5.11 2.79
C LYS A 78 11.41 4.91 1.28
N LYS A 79 12.43 5.54 0.68
CA LYS A 79 12.81 5.33 -0.72
C LYS A 79 11.63 5.50 -1.70
N TRP A 80 10.95 6.65 -1.65
CA TRP A 80 9.69 6.88 -2.40
C TRP A 80 9.80 6.58 -3.91
N HIS A 81 10.92 6.90 -4.56
CA HIS A 81 11.14 6.57 -5.97
C HIS A 81 11.02 5.05 -6.23
N TRP A 82 11.56 4.22 -5.33
CA TRP A 82 11.44 2.76 -5.41
C TRP A 82 10.01 2.28 -5.15
N ARG A 83 9.30 2.94 -4.24
CA ARG A 83 7.87 2.65 -4.01
C ARG A 83 7.02 2.96 -5.23
N ALA A 84 7.28 4.07 -5.91
CA ALA A 84 6.56 4.45 -7.10
C ALA A 84 6.85 3.55 -8.32
N ARG A 85 8.07 2.99 -8.41
CA ARG A 85 8.48 2.14 -9.54
C ARG A 85 8.22 0.65 -9.33
N CYS A 86 8.38 0.16 -8.11
CA CYS A 86 8.38 -1.27 -7.80
C CYS A 86 7.39 -1.65 -6.70
N GLY A 87 6.60 -0.69 -6.18
CA GLY A 87 5.65 -0.92 -5.09
C GLY A 87 4.67 -2.05 -5.39
N SER A 88 4.16 -2.10 -6.61
CA SER A 88 3.25 -3.16 -7.07
C SER A 88 3.90 -4.54 -7.00
N LEU A 89 5.14 -4.67 -7.47
CA LEU A 89 5.90 -5.92 -7.42
C LEU A 89 6.21 -6.35 -5.98
N MET A 90 6.57 -5.40 -5.12
CA MET A 90 6.88 -5.69 -3.72
C MET A 90 5.65 -6.11 -2.92
N ILE A 91 4.49 -5.51 -3.19
CA ILE A 91 3.29 -5.70 -2.37
C ILE A 91 2.40 -6.85 -2.84
N GLN A 92 2.54 -7.31 -4.09
CA GLN A 92 1.64 -8.32 -4.69
C GLN A 92 1.53 -9.62 -3.87
N SER A 93 2.63 -10.08 -3.29
CA SER A 93 2.68 -11.33 -2.51
C SER A 93 2.08 -11.16 -1.12
N LEU A 94 1.98 -9.93 -0.63
CA LEU A 94 1.39 -9.60 0.67
C LEU A 94 -0.13 -9.54 0.60
N ILE A 95 -0.71 -9.41 -0.60
CA ILE A 95 -2.16 -9.38 -0.78
C ILE A 95 -2.68 -10.82 -0.76
N PRO A 96 -3.56 -11.20 0.18
CA PRO A 96 -4.17 -12.52 0.15
C PRO A 96 -5.08 -12.67 -1.09
N PRO A 97 -5.41 -13.90 -1.52
CA PRO A 97 -6.41 -14.11 -2.57
C PRO A 97 -7.76 -13.51 -2.20
N ILE A 98 -8.40 -12.79 -3.13
CA ILE A 98 -9.67 -12.09 -2.86
C ILE A 98 -10.80 -12.64 -3.72
N SER A 99 -11.80 -13.26 -3.08
CA SER A 99 -12.94 -13.88 -3.76
C SER A 99 -14.15 -12.95 -3.93
N THR A 100 -14.16 -11.79 -3.28
CA THR A 100 -15.37 -11.02 -2.96
C THR A 100 -15.51 -9.69 -3.70
N GLU A 101 -16.69 -9.06 -3.65
CA GLU A 101 -16.99 -7.73 -4.23
C GLU A 101 -16.42 -6.57 -3.41
N SER A 102 -15.15 -6.65 -3.04
CA SER A 102 -14.48 -5.66 -2.22
C SER A 102 -14.11 -4.40 -3.03
N VAL A 103 -13.99 -3.27 -2.34
CA VAL A 103 -13.40 -2.06 -2.93
C VAL A 103 -11.89 -2.07 -2.70
N LEU A 104 -11.09 -1.92 -3.75
CA LEU A 104 -9.66 -1.68 -3.68
C LEU A 104 -9.42 -0.17 -3.66
N PHE A 105 -8.79 0.33 -2.60
CA PHE A 105 -8.34 1.71 -2.47
C PHE A 105 -6.82 1.75 -2.52
N CYS A 106 -6.24 2.64 -3.32
CA CYS A 106 -4.80 2.88 -3.32
C CYS A 106 -4.48 4.34 -3.62
N SER A 107 -3.26 4.78 -3.29
CA SER A 107 -2.77 6.08 -3.74
C SER A 107 -2.17 6.01 -5.15
N SER A 108 -2.02 7.16 -5.79
CA SER A 108 -1.36 7.31 -7.10
C SER A 108 0.16 7.05 -7.07
N VAL A 109 0.72 6.66 -5.92
CA VAL A 109 2.10 6.13 -5.83
C VAL A 109 2.15 4.69 -6.32
N LEU A 110 1.06 3.92 -6.17
CA LEU A 110 0.99 2.55 -6.66
C LEU A 110 0.77 2.54 -8.18
N SER A 111 1.61 1.80 -8.92
CA SER A 111 1.34 1.46 -10.31
C SER A 111 0.23 0.41 -10.36
N LEU A 112 -1.04 0.84 -10.38
CA LEU A 112 -2.18 -0.08 -10.25
C LEU A 112 -2.25 -1.07 -11.41
N CYS A 113 -2.00 -0.62 -12.64
CA CYS A 113 -2.02 -1.51 -13.81
C CYS A 113 -1.00 -2.65 -13.71
N GLU A 114 0.22 -2.38 -13.21
CA GLU A 114 1.21 -3.44 -12.98
C GLU A 114 0.70 -4.45 -11.96
N LEU A 115 0.13 -3.97 -10.85
CA LEU A 115 -0.44 -4.86 -9.84
C LEU A 115 -1.55 -5.72 -10.43
N LEU A 116 -2.48 -5.13 -11.19
CA LEU A 116 -3.57 -5.85 -11.83
C LEU A 116 -3.11 -6.84 -12.90
N GLY A 117 -1.99 -6.56 -13.58
CA GLY A 117 -1.35 -7.49 -14.51
C GLY A 117 -0.78 -8.73 -13.81
N MET A 118 -0.20 -8.55 -12.62
CA MET A 118 0.32 -9.66 -11.80
C MET A 118 -0.75 -10.37 -10.98
N ARG A 119 -1.86 -9.68 -10.66
CA ARG A 119 -2.96 -10.17 -9.82
C ARG A 119 -4.32 -10.06 -10.53
N PRO A 120 -4.61 -10.97 -11.48
CA PRO A 120 -5.87 -10.98 -12.21
C PRO A 120 -7.10 -11.09 -11.31
N ASP A 121 -6.98 -11.70 -10.13
CA ASP A 121 -8.05 -11.82 -9.15
C ASP A 121 -8.53 -10.46 -8.60
N LEU A 122 -7.67 -9.42 -8.65
CA LEU A 122 -8.01 -8.06 -8.23
C LEU A 122 -8.71 -7.25 -9.33
N GLN A 123 -8.68 -7.72 -10.59
CA GLN A 123 -9.27 -6.99 -11.73
C GLN A 123 -10.79 -6.88 -11.65
N LYS A 124 -11.48 -7.76 -10.92
CA LYS A 124 -12.93 -7.68 -10.73
C LYS A 124 -13.36 -6.66 -9.67
N LEU A 125 -12.44 -6.18 -8.83
CA LEU A 125 -12.77 -5.29 -7.72
C LEU A 125 -13.17 -3.90 -8.22
N LYS A 126 -13.96 -3.17 -7.43
CA LYS A 126 -14.17 -1.73 -7.65
C LYS A 126 -12.91 -1.01 -7.18
N LYS A 127 -12.33 -0.13 -7.98
CA LYS A 127 -11.07 0.56 -7.63
C LYS A 127 -11.31 2.04 -7.37
N ILE A 128 -10.67 2.56 -6.35
CA ILE A 128 -10.60 3.98 -6.02
C ILE A 128 -9.12 4.34 -5.94
N VAL A 129 -8.70 5.27 -6.79
CA VAL A 129 -7.34 5.79 -6.80
C VAL A 129 -7.36 7.19 -6.23
N TYR A 130 -6.62 7.40 -5.14
CA TYR A 130 -6.43 8.70 -4.54
C TYR A 130 -5.14 9.35 -5.02
N PHE A 131 -5.27 10.48 -5.72
CA PHE A 131 -4.14 11.29 -6.13
C PHE A 131 -3.74 12.23 -5.00
N HIS A 132 -2.75 11.82 -4.21
CA HIS A 132 -2.17 12.68 -3.18
C HIS A 132 -1.41 13.85 -3.82
N GLU A 133 -0.60 13.52 -4.82
CA GLU A 133 0.08 14.49 -5.66
C GLU A 133 -0.05 14.08 -7.14
N ASN A 134 -0.12 15.07 -8.03
CA ASN A 134 -0.17 14.85 -9.46
C ASN A 134 1.19 15.11 -10.09
N GLN A 135 1.84 14.05 -10.58
CA GLN A 135 3.18 14.09 -11.16
C GLN A 135 3.19 14.66 -12.59
N LEU A 136 2.04 14.76 -13.26
CA LEU A 136 1.91 15.42 -14.58
C LEU A 136 2.09 16.94 -14.46
N VAL A 137 1.53 17.53 -13.40
CA VAL A 137 1.49 18.99 -13.21
C VAL A 137 2.14 19.44 -11.90
N TYR A 138 3.04 18.62 -11.35
CA TYR A 138 3.70 18.96 -10.08
C TYR A 138 4.45 20.30 -10.19
N PRO A 139 4.23 21.24 -9.26
CA PRO A 139 4.85 22.55 -9.32
C PRO A 139 6.36 22.41 -9.14
N ILE A 140 7.13 22.94 -10.11
CA ILE A 140 8.59 22.99 -10.02
C ILE A 140 9.02 24.43 -9.79
N ARG A 141 9.91 24.62 -8.82
CA ARG A 141 10.55 25.93 -8.58
C ARG A 141 11.61 26.26 -9.63
N GLU A 142 12.23 25.23 -10.21
CA GLU A 142 13.26 25.33 -11.25
C GLU A 142 12.92 24.36 -12.38
N ILE A 143 13.06 24.79 -13.63
CA ILE A 143 12.83 23.93 -14.79
C ILE A 143 14.00 22.94 -14.88
N LYS A 144 13.76 21.70 -14.47
CA LYS A 144 14.70 20.57 -14.60
C LYS A 144 14.07 19.49 -15.48
N GLN A 145 14.91 18.64 -16.07
CA GLN A 145 14.44 17.44 -16.74
C GLN A 145 13.65 16.59 -15.75
N ARG A 146 12.38 16.33 -16.07
CA ARG A 146 11.50 15.53 -15.22
C ARG A 146 11.76 14.05 -15.44
N ASP A 147 11.65 13.29 -14.36
CA ASP A 147 11.48 11.84 -14.47
C ASP A 147 10.05 11.53 -14.94
N ILE A 148 9.92 11.20 -16.22
CA ILE A 148 8.63 10.93 -16.86
C ILE A 148 7.96 9.67 -16.32
N GLN A 149 8.70 8.78 -15.67
CA GLN A 149 8.18 7.50 -15.20
C GLN A 149 7.06 7.70 -14.17
N PHE A 150 7.18 8.68 -13.28
CA PHE A 150 6.15 8.91 -12.25
C PHE A 150 4.85 9.43 -12.83
N ALA A 151 4.93 10.31 -13.82
CA ALA A 151 3.76 10.77 -14.56
C ALA A 151 3.11 9.63 -15.36
N TYR A 152 3.93 8.80 -16.02
CA TYR A 152 3.45 7.63 -16.75
C TYR A 152 2.72 6.62 -15.84
N ASN A 153 3.30 6.28 -14.69
CA ASN A 153 2.68 5.36 -13.72
C ASN A 153 1.30 5.87 -13.24
N GLN A 154 1.16 7.18 -13.09
CA GLN A 154 -0.11 7.81 -12.74
C GLN A 154 -1.11 7.80 -13.89
N MET A 155 -0.65 7.96 -15.14
CA MET A 155 -1.51 7.87 -16.32
C MET A 155 -2.03 6.46 -16.55
N THR A 156 -1.24 5.42 -16.29
CA THR A 156 -1.65 4.02 -16.51
C THR A 156 -2.55 3.48 -15.40
N THR A 157 -2.86 4.26 -14.36
CA THR A 157 -3.61 3.80 -13.19
C THR A 157 -5.15 3.95 -13.33
N TRP A 158 -5.64 4.45 -14.46
CA TRP A 158 -7.05 4.57 -14.84
C TRP A 158 -7.74 3.27 -15.32
#